data_AF-A0A2I1RGB0-F1
#
_entry.id   AF-A0A2I1RGB0-F1
#
_cell.length_a   1.000
_cell.length_b   1.000
_cell.length_c   1.000
_cell.angle_alpha   90.00
_cell.angle_beta   90.00
_cell.angle_gamma   90.00
#
_symmetry.space_group_name_H-M   'P 1'
#
loop_
_entity.id
_entity.type
_entity.pdbx_description
1 polymer ?
#
loop_
_entity_poly.entity_id
_entity_poly.type
_entity_poly.pdbx_seq_one_letter_code
_entity_poly.pdbx_strand_id
1 'polypeptide(L)' 'MKVYTKKFAISTDKQRGTFAAKLSQMNELSSKAKQGEDYKQFAARIEAELLDEKKQVFYIPYLKKLGFQHS' A
#
# COMPACT_ATOMS: atom_id res chain seq x y z
N MET A 1 28.71 -10.69 -3.79
CA MET A 1 27.94 -10.19 -2.62
C MET A 1 26.48 -10.14 -3.01
N LYS A 2 25.61 -10.95 -2.39
CA LYS A 2 24.16 -10.82 -2.57
C LYS A 2 23.71 -9.66 -1.69
N VAL A 3 23.44 -8.50 -2.29
CA VAL A 3 22.78 -7.39 -1.61
C VAL A 3 21.42 -7.91 -1.13
N TYR A 4 21.27 -8.13 0.17
CA TYR A 4 20.01 -8.49 0.77
C TYR A 4 19.11 -7.25 0.71
N THR A 5 18.28 -7.17 -0.34
CA THR A 5 17.14 -6.25 -0.36
C THR A 5 16.28 -6.58 0.85
N LYS A 6 16.24 -5.63 1.80
CA LYS A 6 15.41 -5.71 3.01
C LYS A 6 13.95 -5.81 2.53
N LYS A 7 13.41 -7.03 2.44
CA LYS A 7 12.04 -7.31 2.03
C LYS A 7 11.10 -6.55 2.96
N PHE A 8 10.49 -5.48 2.48
CA PHE A 8 9.26 -4.93 3.05
C PHE A 8 8.10 -5.88 2.70
N ALA A 9 8.20 -7.14 3.10
CA ALA A 9 7.09 -8.06 2.93
C ALA A 9 6.01 -7.62 3.92
N ILE A 10 4.94 -6.99 3.44
CA ILE A 10 3.69 -6.98 4.20
C ILE A 10 3.33 -8.45 4.35
N SER A 11 3.47 -8.97 5.57
CA SER A 11 3.75 -10.38 5.83
C SER A 11 2.62 -11.34 5.48
N THR A 12 1.42 -10.84 5.12
CA THR A 12 0.28 -11.64 4.66
C THR A 12 -0.66 -10.83 3.75
N ASP A 13 -1.32 -11.50 2.80
CA ASP A 13 -2.36 -10.91 1.94
C ASP A 13 -3.42 -10.13 2.74
N LYS A 14 -3.81 -10.67 3.90
CA LYS A 14 -4.78 -10.05 4.81
C LYS A 14 -4.32 -8.68 5.33
N GLN A 15 -3.05 -8.53 5.69
CA GLN A 15 -2.51 -7.24 6.11
C GLN A 15 -2.47 -6.26 4.93
N ARG A 16 -2.07 -6.72 3.74
CA ARG A 16 -2.00 -5.89 2.53
C ARG A 16 -3.38 -5.34 2.15
N GLY A 17 -4.40 -6.20 2.11
CA GLY A 17 -5.78 -5.77 1.87
C GLY A 17 -6.30 -4.80 2.94
N THR A 18 -5.96 -5.02 4.22
CA THR A 18 -6.35 -4.12 5.31
C THR A 18 -5.73 -2.72 5.14
N PHE A 19 -4.44 -2.65 4.84
CA PHE A 19 -3.79 -1.37 4.58
C PHE A 19 -4.29 -0.71 3.30
N ALA A 20 -4.51 -1.48 2.24
CA ALA A 20 -5.03 -0.96 0.99
C ALA A 20 -6.42 -0.34 1.13
N ALA A 21 -7.32 -0.97 1.90
CA ALA A 21 -8.63 -0.42 2.23
C ALA A 21 -8.55 0.88 3.05
N LYS A 22 -7.61 0.97 4.00
CA LYS A 22 -7.37 2.21 4.76
C LYS A 22 -6.78 3.32 3.89
N LEU A 23 -5.80 2.97 3.05
CA LEU A 23 -5.14 3.90 2.13
C LEU A 23 -6.12 4.48 1.11
N SER A 24 -7.04 3.69 0.59
CA SER A 24 -8.01 4.17 -0.41
C SER A 24 -8.95 5.25 0.14
N GLN A 25 -9.16 5.27 1.45
CA GLN A 25 -10.03 6.23 2.15
C GLN A 25 -9.27 7.45 2.70
N MET A 26 -7.94 7.53 2.52
CA MET A 26 -7.17 8.69 2.99
C MET A 26 -7.42 9.90 2.10
N ASN A 27 -7.77 11.04 2.70
CA ASN A 27 -7.91 12.32 1.99
C ASN A 27 -6.64 12.71 1.20
N GLU A 28 -5.46 12.34 1.70
CA GLU A 28 -4.18 12.59 1.03
C GLU A 28 -4.01 11.77 -0.28
N LEU A 29 -4.72 10.66 -0.40
CA LEU A 29 -4.64 9.73 -1.53
C LEU A 29 -5.88 9.77 -2.44
N SER A 30 -6.95 10.47 -2.05
CA SER A 30 -8.18 10.58 -2.86
C SER A 30 -7.90 11.14 -4.27
N SER A 31 -6.98 12.10 -4.39
CA SER A 31 -6.53 12.65 -5.69
C SER A 31 -5.76 11.65 -6.58
N LYS A 32 -5.35 10.51 -6.02
CA LYS A 32 -4.66 9.42 -6.75
C LYS A 32 -5.63 8.34 -7.23
N ALA A 33 -6.90 8.43 -6.87
CA ALA A 33 -7.94 7.59 -7.46
C ALA A 33 -8.13 7.96 -8.93
N LYS A 34 -8.36 6.95 -9.78
CA LYS A 34 -8.67 7.20 -11.19
C LYS A 34 -10.11 7.71 -11.33
N GLN A 35 -10.39 8.41 -12.43
CA GLN A 35 -11.77 8.84 -12.72
C GLN A 35 -12.69 7.61 -12.79
N GLY A 36 -13.79 7.65 -12.03
CA GLY A 36 -14.75 6.55 -11.93
C GLY A 36 -14.32 5.39 -11.02
N GLU A 37 -13.16 5.48 -10.35
CA GLU A 37 -12.70 4.48 -9.39
C GLU A 37 -13.36 4.72 -8.02
N ASP A 38 -14.14 3.75 -7.54
CA ASP A 38 -14.66 3.79 -6.18
C ASP A 38 -13.60 3.35 -5.14
N TYR A 39 -13.91 3.49 -3.84
CA TYR A 39 -12.98 3.13 -2.77
C TYR A 39 -12.55 1.66 -2.77
N LYS A 40 -13.41 0.74 -3.22
CA LYS A 40 -13.09 -0.70 -3.28
C LYS A 40 -12.16 -0.99 -4.44
N GLN A 41 -12.43 -0.40 -5.60
CA GLN A 41 -11.57 -0.50 -6.78
C GLN A 41 -10.20 0.13 -6.52
N PHE A 42 -10.17 1.30 -5.88
CA PHE A 42 -8.92 1.95 -5.50
C PHE A 42 -8.14 1.10 -4.48
N ALA A 43 -8.81 0.50 -3.49
CA ALA A 43 -8.17 -0.42 -2.55
C ALA A 43 -7.58 -1.65 -3.26
N ALA A 44 -8.33 -2.30 -4.16
CA ALA A 44 -7.83 -3.45 -4.91
C ALA A 44 -6.58 -3.10 -5.75
N ARG A 45 -6.56 -1.91 -6.35
CA ARG A 45 -5.39 -1.41 -7.07
C ARG A 45 -4.21 -1.16 -6.14
N ILE A 46 -4.41 -0.46 -5.02
CA ILE A 46 -3.35 -0.24 -4.02
C ILE A 46 -2.80 -1.58 -3.55
N GLU A 47 -3.66 -2.57 -3.29
CA GLU A 47 -3.24 -3.90 -2.88
C GLU A 47 -2.30 -4.56 -3.90
N ALA A 48 -2.62 -4.46 -5.19
CA ALA A 48 -1.76 -4.94 -6.28
C ALA A 48 -0.45 -4.11 -6.38
N GLU A 49 -0.51 -2.81 -6.19
CA GLU A 49 0.67 -1.93 -6.22
C GLU A 49 1.61 -2.15 -5.03
N LEU A 50 1.10 -2.58 -3.88
CA LEU A 50 1.90 -2.95 -2.71
C LEU A 50 2.73 -4.23 -2.93
N LEU A 51 2.44 -5.03 -3.96
CA LEU A 51 3.27 -6.16 -4.40
C LEU A 51 4.44 -5.74 -5.30
N ASP A 52 4.35 -4.56 -5.91
CA ASP A 52 5.39 -4.01 -6.78
C ASP A 52 6.34 -3.16 -5.93
N GLU A 53 7.57 -3.64 -5.71
CA GLU A 53 8.57 -2.97 -4.88
C GLU A 53 8.79 -1.50 -5.29
N LYS A 54 8.69 -1.17 -6.58
CA LYS A 54 8.89 0.21 -7.07
C LYS A 54 7.74 1.12 -6.67
N LYS A 55 6.52 0.59 -6.62
CA LYS A 55 5.31 1.34 -6.26
C LYS A 55 5.09 1.35 -4.75
N GLN A 56 5.46 0.29 -4.06
CA GLN A 56 5.35 0.18 -2.61
C GLN A 56 6.06 1.35 -1.89
N VAL A 57 7.20 1.82 -2.42
CA VAL A 57 7.96 2.95 -1.86
C VAL A 57 7.11 4.22 -1.72
N PHE A 58 6.19 4.47 -2.65
CA PHE A 58 5.25 5.60 -2.57
C PHE A 58 4.31 5.49 -1.36
N TYR A 59 3.91 4.27 -1.00
CA TYR A 59 2.95 4.02 0.08
C TYR A 59 3.57 3.99 1.48
N ILE A 60 4.89 3.81 1.60
CA ILE A 60 5.62 3.75 2.88
C ILE A 60 5.27 4.88 3.86
N PRO A 61 5.30 6.18 3.50
CA PRO A 61 4.96 7.24 4.45
C PRO A 61 3.53 7.14 4.98
N TYR A 62 2.57 6.74 4.13
CA TYR A 62 1.17 6.58 4.52
C TYR A 62 0.94 5.32 5.36
N LEU A 63 1.61 4.22 5.01
CA LEU A 63 1.61 2.99 5.81
C LEU A 63 2.11 3.26 7.24
N LYS A 64 3.19 4.03 7.40
CA LYS A 64 3.69 4.44 8.71
C LYS A 64 2.66 5.25 9.50
N LYS A 65 1.94 6.18 8.87
CA LYS A 65 0.83 6.92 9.50
C LYS A 65 -0.30 6.00 9.98
N LEU A 66 -0.53 4.90 9.27
CA LEU A 66 -1.54 3.88 9.63
C LEU A 66 -1.03 2.87 10.68
N GLY A 67 0.15 3.08 11.25
CA GLY A 67 0.73 2.21 12.27
C GLY A 67 1.41 0.96 11.70
N PHE A 68 1.74 0.92 10.40
CA PHE A 68 2.59 -0.13 9.87
C PHE A 68 3.99 -0.01 10.48
N GLN A 69 4.28 -0.88 11.44
CA GLN A 69 5.60 -1.03 12.02
C GLN A 69 6.29 -2.20 11.32
N HIS A 70 7.44 -1.92 10.73
CA HIS A 70 8.36 -2.95 10.25
C HIS A 70 8.95 -3.62 11.50
N SER A 71 8.50 -4.84 11.78
CA SER A 71 9.12 -5.74 12.76
C SER A 71 10.53 -6.11 12.32
#